data_AF-A0A117NJI2-F1
#
_entry.id   AF-A0A117NJI2-F1
#
_cell.length_a   1.000
_cell.length_b   1.000
_cell.length_c   1.000
_cell.angle_alpha   90.00
_cell.angle_beta   90.00
_cell.angle_gamma   90.00
#
_symmetry.space_group_name_H-M   'P 1'
#
loop_
_entity.id
_entity.type
_entity.pdbx_description
1 polymer ?
#
loop_
_entity_poly.entity_id
_entity_poly.type
_entity_poly.pdbx_seq_one_letter_code
_entity_poly.pdbx_strand_id
1 'polypeptide(L)'
;MAKHQLIRKFSQRIIHADDFGIIFSEGMLRVFIDHNIWDELFARKLDLECFFPTEQFTFYVTKHGKYEVQQTPESCMELKEYINRYLDSLVKVDAMFGFHNSNLPPDQQRSGGFGIGRFSNKTNELFRKNLNQKFGTSQKRKSTQILYKQEADIELAVRSLIYPVLTLDIKPGPLKEAQEQGGKVILLERQFIKPLSNSDFVSYIKSRLNEVQT
;
A
#
# COMPACT_ATOMS: atom_id res chain seq x y z
N MET A 1 36.28 46.89 5.65
CA MET A 1 35.06 46.29 6.23
C MET A 1 34.47 45.33 5.21
N ALA A 2 34.74 44.04 5.32
CA ALA A 2 34.23 43.04 4.37
C ALA A 2 34.01 41.67 5.02
N LYS A 3 32.97 41.00 4.51
CA LYS A 3 32.58 39.59 4.64
C LYS A 3 31.84 39.21 5.92
N HIS A 4 30.61 38.74 5.75
CA HIS A 4 30.12 37.47 6.30
C HIS A 4 29.00 36.92 5.39
N GLN A 5 29.38 36.02 4.46
CA GLN A 5 28.49 35.05 3.84
C GLN A 5 28.58 33.77 4.68
N LEU A 6 27.46 33.26 5.19
CA LEU A 6 27.40 31.99 5.91
C LEU A 6 26.75 30.94 4.99
N ILE A 7 27.58 30.12 4.35
CA ILE A 7 27.16 28.91 3.63
C ILE A 7 27.05 27.78 4.67
N ARG A 8 25.83 27.28 4.92
CA ARG A 8 25.61 26.04 5.69
C ARG A 8 25.93 24.85 4.80
N LYS A 9 27.03 24.14 5.09
CA LYS A 9 27.31 22.81 4.54
C LYS A 9 26.38 21.79 5.21
N PHE A 10 25.46 21.21 4.45
CA PHE A 10 24.81 19.96 4.85
C PHE A 10 25.73 18.80 4.46
N SER A 11 26.17 18.03 5.45
CA SER A 11 26.99 16.84 5.26
C SER A 11 26.08 15.66 4.90
N GLN A 12 26.09 15.23 3.64
CA GLN A 12 25.55 13.94 3.23
C GLN A 12 26.51 12.84 3.73
N ARG A 13 26.04 11.92 4.57
CA ARG A 13 26.77 10.68 4.90
C ARG A 13 26.36 9.63 3.88
N ILE A 14 27.30 9.25 3.02
CA ILE A 14 27.15 8.08 2.15
C ILE A 14 27.62 6.87 2.96
N ILE A 15 26.71 5.93 3.22
CA ILE A 15 27.05 4.61 3.77
C ILE A 15 27.09 3.66 2.57
N HIS A 16 28.27 3.12 2.28
CA HIS A 16 28.45 2.11 1.24
C HIS A 16 27.89 0.75 1.69
N ALA A 17 27.10 0.11 0.84
CA ALA A 17 26.73 -1.29 0.93
C ALA A 17 26.72 -1.90 -0.48
N ASP A 18 27.80 -2.61 -0.81
CA ASP A 18 27.89 -3.57 -1.93
C ASP A 18 26.98 -4.78 -1.58
N ASP A 19 26.12 -5.36 -2.43
CA ASP A 19 26.37 -5.97 -3.75
C ASP A 19 25.17 -5.91 -4.73
N PHE A 20 24.19 -5.01 -4.53
CA PHE A 20 23.05 -4.89 -5.48
C PHE A 20 22.67 -3.46 -5.86
N GLY A 21 23.54 -2.47 -5.65
CA GLY A 21 23.46 -1.18 -6.36
C GLY A 21 22.12 -0.45 -6.32
N ILE A 22 21.34 -0.57 -5.23
CA ILE A 22 20.12 0.21 -5.02
C ILE A 22 20.39 1.21 -3.90
N ILE A 23 20.53 2.48 -4.27
CA ILE A 23 20.70 3.59 -3.33
C ILE A 23 19.32 4.01 -2.84
N PHE A 24 18.92 3.59 -1.64
CA PHE A 24 17.77 4.17 -0.96
C PHE A 24 18.18 5.52 -0.35
N SER A 25 17.45 6.59 -0.66
CA SER A 25 17.54 7.83 0.13
C SER A 25 17.15 7.52 1.59
N GLU A 26 17.79 8.16 2.58
CA GLU A 26 17.79 7.80 4.03
C GLU A 26 16.42 7.79 4.74
N GLY A 27 15.49 6.94 4.30
CA GLY A 27 14.17 6.79 4.90
C GLY A 27 13.54 5.45 4.54
N MET A 28 13.00 4.78 5.56
CA MET A 28 12.19 3.57 5.43
C MET A 28 11.01 3.79 4.47
N LEU A 29 10.96 3.03 3.38
CA LEU A 29 9.95 3.17 2.35
C LEU A 29 8.62 2.55 2.79
N ARG A 30 7.56 3.36 2.78
CA ARG A 30 6.19 2.88 3.05
C ARG A 30 5.54 2.44 1.76
N VAL A 31 5.13 1.17 1.68
CA VAL A 31 4.54 0.59 0.48
C VAL A 31 3.19 -0.01 0.82
N PHE A 32 2.16 0.35 0.06
CA PHE A 32 0.84 -0.22 0.19
C PHE A 32 0.67 -1.44 -0.72
N ILE A 33 0.08 -2.50 -0.20
CA ILE A 33 -0.18 -3.74 -0.92
C ILE A 33 -1.68 -3.85 -1.19
N ASP A 34 -2.04 -3.98 -2.47
CA ASP A 34 -3.39 -4.38 -2.91
C ASP A 34 -3.62 -5.87 -2.62
N HIS A 35 -4.87 -6.26 -2.35
CA HIS A 35 -5.22 -7.64 -1.97
C HIS A 35 -4.75 -8.68 -3.00
N ASN A 36 -4.83 -8.36 -4.29
CA ASN A 36 -4.43 -9.28 -5.37
C ASN A 36 -2.94 -9.64 -5.37
N ILE A 37 -2.07 -8.82 -4.75
CA ILE A 37 -0.63 -9.09 -4.66
C ILE A 37 -0.36 -10.33 -3.79
N TRP A 38 -1.17 -10.54 -2.75
CA TRP A 38 -0.99 -11.65 -1.81
C TRP A 38 -1.03 -13.00 -2.51
N ASP A 39 -1.90 -13.16 -3.51
CA ASP A 39 -1.98 -14.39 -4.31
C ASP A 39 -0.64 -14.73 -4.98
N GLU A 40 0.06 -13.73 -5.52
CA GLU A 40 1.33 -13.91 -6.20
C GLU A 40 2.48 -14.19 -5.23
N LEU A 41 2.52 -13.45 -4.10
CA LEU A 41 3.49 -13.68 -3.04
C LEU A 41 3.37 -15.09 -2.45
N PHE A 42 2.14 -15.53 -2.21
CA PHE A 42 1.82 -16.86 -1.71
C PHE A 42 2.16 -17.95 -2.72
N ALA A 43 1.77 -17.79 -4.00
CA ALA A 43 2.06 -18.76 -5.05
C ALA A 43 3.56 -19.01 -5.22
N ARG A 44 4.39 -17.97 -5.00
CA ARG A 44 5.86 -18.04 -5.02
C ARG A 44 6.49 -18.55 -3.72
N LYS A 45 5.68 -18.71 -2.66
CA LYS A 45 6.12 -19.02 -1.29
C LYS A 45 7.20 -18.05 -0.82
N LEU A 46 7.03 -16.77 -1.14
CA LEU A 46 8.03 -15.74 -0.85
C LEU A 46 8.06 -15.46 0.67
N ASP A 47 9.26 -15.39 1.26
CA ASP A 47 9.44 -14.92 2.64
C ASP A 47 9.69 -13.41 2.64
N LEU A 48 8.68 -12.62 3.02
CA LEU A 48 8.79 -11.15 2.95
C LEU A 48 9.85 -10.60 3.90
N GLU A 49 10.11 -11.25 5.05
CA GLU A 49 11.09 -10.78 6.03
C GLU A 49 12.52 -10.93 5.47
N CYS A 50 12.76 -11.97 4.66
CA CYS A 50 14.04 -12.20 4.00
C CYS A 50 14.28 -11.20 2.84
N PHE A 51 13.25 -10.98 2.01
CA PHE A 51 13.42 -10.21 0.77
C PHE A 51 13.21 -8.70 0.93
N PHE A 52 12.44 -8.27 1.94
CA PHE A 52 12.08 -6.87 2.20
C PHE A 52 12.38 -6.52 3.67
N PRO A 53 13.65 -6.27 4.00
CA PRO A 53 14.08 -5.99 5.38
C PRO A 53 13.39 -4.73 5.94
N THR A 54 12.99 -4.79 7.22
CA THR A 54 12.21 -3.75 7.91
C THR A 54 12.91 -2.40 8.01
N GLU A 55 14.24 -2.41 7.91
CA GLU A 55 15.08 -1.22 7.94
C GLU A 55 14.90 -0.38 6.66
N GLN A 56 14.51 -1.03 5.56
CA GLN A 56 14.36 -0.42 4.24
C GLN A 56 12.89 -0.27 3.84
N PHE A 57 12.03 -1.19 4.27
CA PHE A 57 10.63 -1.26 3.85
C PHE A 57 9.69 -1.39 5.04
N THR A 58 8.52 -0.77 4.92
CA THR A 58 7.36 -1.13 5.73
C THR A 58 6.17 -1.29 4.82
N PHE A 59 5.61 -2.50 4.81
CA PHE A 59 4.38 -2.75 4.08
C PHE A 59 3.17 -2.31 4.88
N TYR A 60 2.18 -1.83 4.14
CA TYR A 60 0.90 -1.40 4.68
C TYR A 60 -0.24 -2.03 3.90
N VAL A 61 -1.30 -2.35 4.61
CA VAL A 61 -2.64 -2.51 4.03
C VAL A 61 -3.54 -1.42 4.60
N THR A 62 -4.56 -1.01 3.87
CA THR A 62 -5.59 -0.16 4.45
C THR A 62 -6.45 -0.97 5.43
N LYS A 63 -7.12 -0.30 6.38
CA LYS A 63 -8.14 -0.96 7.20
C LYS A 63 -9.17 -1.71 6.35
N HIS A 64 -9.52 -1.16 5.19
CA HIS A 64 -10.37 -1.80 4.20
C HIS A 64 -9.72 -3.06 3.60
N GLY A 65 -8.46 -3.01 3.20
CA GLY A 65 -7.73 -4.20 2.74
C GLY A 65 -7.68 -5.31 3.80
N LYS A 66 -7.60 -4.96 5.09
CA LYS A 66 -7.73 -5.95 6.19
C LYS A 66 -9.10 -6.63 6.20
N TYR A 67 -10.18 -5.88 5.94
CA TYR A 67 -11.51 -6.50 5.81
C TYR A 67 -11.55 -7.50 4.65
N GLU A 68 -10.90 -7.21 3.52
CA GLU A 68 -10.84 -8.18 2.40
C GLU A 68 -10.16 -9.49 2.81
N VAL A 69 -9.06 -9.43 3.57
CA VAL A 69 -8.37 -10.61 4.13
C VAL A 69 -9.27 -11.39 5.10
N GLN A 70 -9.99 -10.70 5.97
CA GLN A 70 -10.92 -11.35 6.91
C GLN A 70 -12.03 -12.12 6.16
N GLN A 71 -12.42 -11.62 4.99
CA GLN A 71 -13.45 -12.17 4.13
C GLN A 71 -12.94 -13.13 3.05
N THR A 72 -11.64 -13.42 3.03
CA THR A 72 -11.07 -14.49 2.21
C THR A 72 -11.76 -15.82 2.56
N PRO A 73 -12.33 -16.53 1.57
CA PRO A 73 -13.08 -17.77 1.81
C PRO A 73 -12.25 -18.85 2.48
N GLU A 74 -12.90 -19.75 3.21
CA GLU A 74 -12.27 -20.90 3.89
C GLU A 74 -11.59 -21.86 2.91
N SER A 75 -12.06 -21.92 1.66
CA SER A 75 -11.36 -22.66 0.59
C SER A 75 -9.95 -22.13 0.29
N CYS A 76 -9.61 -20.94 0.80
CA CYS A 76 -8.33 -20.26 0.64
C CYS A 76 -7.62 -20.08 2.00
N MET A 77 -7.83 -21.01 2.94
CA MET A 77 -7.25 -20.97 4.29
C MET A 77 -5.72 -20.78 4.30
N GLU A 78 -4.97 -21.51 3.47
CA GLU A 78 -3.51 -21.39 3.44
C GLU A 78 -3.04 -19.98 3.04
N LEU A 79 -3.71 -19.35 2.07
CA LEU A 79 -3.45 -17.96 1.71
C LEU A 79 -3.78 -17.02 2.86
N LYS A 80 -4.91 -17.23 3.54
CA LYS A 80 -5.32 -16.43 4.69
C LYS A 80 -4.31 -16.52 5.84
N GLU A 81 -3.82 -17.71 6.14
CA GLU A 81 -2.77 -17.95 7.14
C GLU A 81 -1.46 -17.27 6.74
N TYR A 82 -1.06 -17.38 5.47
CA TYR A 82 0.11 -16.69 4.94
C TYR A 82 0.01 -15.17 5.11
N ILE A 83 -1.14 -14.56 4.77
CA ILE A 83 -1.34 -13.11 4.93
C ILE A 83 -1.33 -12.72 6.42
N ASN A 84 -2.03 -13.47 7.28
CA ASN A 84 -2.11 -13.17 8.71
C ASN A 84 -0.75 -13.24 9.39
N ARG A 85 0.12 -14.19 9.02
CA ARG A 85 1.50 -14.25 9.52
C ARG A 85 2.22 -12.90 9.38
N TYR A 86 2.06 -12.22 8.25
CA TYR A 86 2.71 -10.93 8.03
C TYR A 86 1.94 -9.75 8.60
N LEU A 87 0.60 -9.80 8.68
CA LEU A 87 -0.18 -8.74 9.35
C LEU A 87 0.14 -8.62 10.83
N ASP A 88 0.62 -9.70 11.45
CA ASP A 88 0.98 -9.73 12.87
C ASP A 88 2.45 -9.32 13.13
N SER A 89 3.32 -9.30 12.11
CA SER A 89 4.76 -8.99 12.26
C SER A 89 5.25 -7.81 11.42
N LEU A 90 5.07 -7.88 10.09
CA LEU A 90 5.78 -7.05 9.11
C LEU A 90 4.89 -5.96 8.49
N VAL A 91 3.60 -6.24 8.34
CA VAL A 91 2.66 -5.42 7.58
C VAL A 91 1.77 -4.66 8.54
N LYS A 92 1.77 -3.33 8.43
CA LYS A 92 0.98 -2.45 9.28
C LYS A 92 -0.39 -2.17 8.67
N VAL A 93 -1.39 -2.00 9.51
CA VAL A 93 -2.73 -1.58 9.07
C VAL A 93 -2.83 -0.05 9.15
N ASP A 94 -2.95 0.61 8.01
CA ASP A 94 -3.20 2.06 7.93
C ASP A 94 -4.71 2.34 8.05
N ALA A 95 -5.08 3.09 9.08
CA ALA A 95 -6.43 3.59 9.29
C ALA A 95 -6.45 5.12 9.28
N MET A 96 -7.59 5.71 8.90
CA MET A 96 -7.83 7.13 9.12
C MET A 96 -8.40 7.34 10.52
N PHE A 97 -7.91 8.34 11.24
CA PHE A 97 -8.61 8.85 12.41
C PHE A 97 -10.01 9.31 11.99
N GLY A 98 -11.01 9.03 12.84
CA GLY A 98 -12.37 9.47 12.62
C GLY A 98 -13.29 9.03 13.75
N PHE A 99 -14.50 9.55 13.73
CA PHE A 99 -15.51 9.24 14.72
C PHE A 99 -16.26 7.95 14.38
N HIS A 100 -16.96 7.41 15.39
CA HIS A 100 -17.83 6.27 15.26
C HIS A 100 -19.01 6.58 14.31
N ASN A 101 -19.38 5.62 13.46
CA ASN A 101 -20.55 5.68 12.60
C ASN A 101 -21.59 4.66 13.08
N SER A 102 -22.69 5.16 13.64
CA SER A 102 -23.79 4.34 14.18
C SER A 102 -24.55 3.52 13.13
N ASN A 103 -24.38 3.84 11.84
CA ASN A 103 -24.97 3.06 10.74
C ASN A 103 -24.17 1.79 10.41
N LEU A 104 -23.04 1.56 11.09
CA LEU A 104 -22.16 0.43 10.87
C LEU A 104 -21.95 -0.34 12.17
N PRO A 105 -21.83 -1.68 12.10
CA PRO A 105 -21.42 -2.47 13.25
C PRO A 105 -20.07 -2.01 13.86
N PRO A 106 -19.83 -2.20 15.17
CA PRO A 106 -18.58 -1.77 15.83
C PRO A 106 -17.30 -2.37 15.22
N ASP A 107 -17.37 -3.62 14.75
CA ASP A 107 -16.28 -4.36 14.11
C ASP A 107 -16.07 -3.99 12.63
N GLN A 108 -16.98 -3.20 12.05
CA GLN A 108 -16.98 -2.79 10.64
C GLN A 108 -16.75 -1.29 10.48
N GLN A 109 -16.23 -0.61 11.50
CA GLN A 109 -15.95 0.82 11.44
C GLN A 109 -14.81 1.12 10.47
N ARG A 110 -14.98 2.13 9.62
CA ARG A 110 -13.95 2.54 8.64
C ARG A 110 -12.86 3.41 9.27
N SER A 111 -13.23 4.16 10.30
CA SER A 111 -12.32 4.98 11.11
C SER A 111 -11.59 4.16 12.17
N GLY A 112 -10.41 4.63 12.57
CA GLY A 112 -9.59 4.04 13.64
C GLY A 112 -10.09 4.35 15.05
N GLY A 113 -10.69 5.53 15.27
CA GLY A 113 -11.07 6.02 16.60
C GLY A 113 -9.95 6.77 17.31
N PHE A 114 -10.14 7.05 18.60
CA PHE A 114 -9.17 7.81 19.40
C PHE A 114 -7.83 7.07 19.55
N GLY A 115 -6.72 7.77 19.31
CA GLY A 115 -5.37 7.20 19.38
C GLY A 115 -5.01 6.23 18.25
N ILE A 116 -5.90 6.01 17.28
CA ILE A 116 -5.69 5.05 16.19
C ILE A 116 -5.88 5.73 14.83
N GLY A 117 -4.90 5.51 13.95
CA GLY A 117 -4.91 6.02 12.59
C GLY A 117 -4.34 7.44 12.46
N ARG A 118 -4.32 7.93 11.24
CA ARG A 118 -3.72 9.23 10.89
C ARG A 118 -4.78 10.24 10.47
N PHE A 119 -4.46 11.52 10.59
CA PHE A 119 -5.26 12.58 9.99
C PHE A 119 -5.08 12.60 8.47
N SER A 120 -6.13 13.05 7.78
CA SER A 120 -6.07 13.31 6.34
C SER A 120 -5.70 14.76 6.07
N ASN A 121 -5.28 15.04 4.85
CA ASN A 121 -5.13 16.39 4.35
C ASN A 121 -6.27 16.74 3.37
N LYS A 122 -6.41 18.04 3.05
CA LYS A 122 -7.48 18.53 2.17
C LYS A 122 -7.43 17.90 0.77
N THR A 123 -6.23 17.69 0.22
CA THR A 123 -6.04 17.10 -1.11
C THR A 123 -6.56 15.67 -1.16
N ASN A 124 -6.18 14.84 -0.18
CA ASN A 124 -6.60 13.46 -0.06
C ASN A 124 -8.11 13.36 0.12
N GLU A 125 -8.72 14.21 0.95
CA GLU A 125 -10.18 14.18 1.17
C GLU A 125 -10.97 14.69 -0.04
N LEU A 126 -10.47 15.70 -0.76
CA LEU A 126 -11.07 16.14 -2.02
C LEU A 126 -11.02 15.02 -3.06
N PHE A 127 -9.86 14.37 -3.21
CA PHE A 127 -9.71 13.26 -4.14
C PHE A 127 -10.60 12.06 -3.76
N ARG A 128 -10.64 11.71 -2.46
CA ARG A 128 -11.54 10.68 -1.92
C ARG A 128 -13.00 11.01 -2.23
N LYS A 129 -13.42 12.26 -2.05
CA LYS A 129 -14.79 12.71 -2.35
C LYS A 129 -15.11 12.53 -3.82
N ASN A 130 -14.21 12.93 -4.72
CA ASN A 130 -14.38 12.79 -6.17
C ASN A 130 -14.48 11.31 -6.58
N LEU A 131 -13.61 10.46 -6.03
CA LEU A 131 -13.67 9.02 -6.27
C LEU A 131 -14.97 8.39 -5.77
N ASN A 132 -15.46 8.78 -4.58
CA ASN A 132 -16.74 8.32 -4.07
C ASN A 132 -17.92 8.79 -4.92
N GLN A 133 -17.88 10.00 -5.47
CA GLN A 133 -18.92 10.48 -6.39
C GLN A 133 -18.96 9.68 -7.70
N LYS A 134 -17.79 9.26 -8.20
CA LYS A 134 -17.67 8.55 -9.49
C LYS A 134 -17.87 7.03 -9.37
N PHE A 135 -17.35 6.43 -8.29
CA PHE A 135 -17.24 4.97 -8.14
C PHE A 135 -17.88 4.43 -6.85
N GLY A 136 -18.18 5.31 -5.89
CA GLY A 136 -18.79 4.92 -4.62
C GLY A 136 -20.22 4.43 -4.80
N THR A 137 -20.59 3.42 -4.01
CA THR A 137 -21.93 2.84 -4.02
C THR A 137 -22.25 2.25 -2.66
N SER A 138 -23.53 2.08 -2.35
CA SER A 138 -24.01 1.29 -1.20
C SER A 138 -24.21 -0.18 -1.53
N GLN A 139 -23.91 -0.59 -2.78
CA GLN A 139 -24.02 -1.99 -3.20
C GLN A 139 -22.82 -2.82 -2.72
N LYS A 140 -23.10 -4.02 -2.22
CA LYS A 140 -22.11 -5.05 -1.92
C LYS A 140 -22.10 -6.08 -3.06
N ARG A 141 -20.97 -6.76 -3.33
CA ARG A 141 -20.97 -7.83 -4.35
C ARG A 141 -21.66 -9.10 -3.85
N LYS A 142 -21.59 -9.35 -2.54
CA LYS A 142 -22.34 -10.40 -1.82
C LYS A 142 -22.88 -9.82 -0.52
N SER A 143 -24.04 -10.31 -0.07
CA SER A 143 -24.65 -9.86 1.20
C SER A 143 -23.73 -10.07 2.42
N THR A 144 -22.87 -11.10 2.36
CA THR A 144 -21.89 -11.43 3.39
C THR A 144 -20.67 -10.50 3.42
N GLN A 145 -20.46 -9.66 2.39
CA GLN A 145 -19.31 -8.74 2.37
C GLN A 145 -19.48 -7.59 3.38
N ILE A 146 -18.38 -7.15 3.99
CA ILE A 146 -18.34 -6.01 4.92
C ILE A 146 -18.30 -4.71 4.11
N LEU A 147 -17.46 -4.71 3.08
CA LEU A 147 -17.20 -3.56 2.23
C LEU A 147 -18.23 -3.40 1.12
N TYR A 148 -18.48 -2.15 0.76
CA TYR A 148 -19.17 -1.83 -0.48
C TYR A 148 -18.24 -2.03 -1.68
N LYS A 149 -18.83 -2.14 -2.88
CA LYS A 149 -18.07 -2.27 -4.12
C LYS A 149 -17.12 -1.07 -4.27
N GLN A 150 -15.87 -1.34 -4.64
CA GLN A 150 -14.80 -0.34 -4.83
C GLN A 150 -14.33 0.38 -3.55
N GLU A 151 -14.86 0.07 -2.36
CA GLU A 151 -14.51 0.82 -1.13
C GLU A 151 -13.01 0.69 -0.78
N ALA A 152 -12.44 -0.52 -0.88
CA ALA A 152 -11.01 -0.75 -0.68
C ALA A 152 -10.15 -0.07 -1.76
N ASP A 153 -10.54 -0.20 -3.03
CA ASP A 153 -9.85 0.39 -4.17
C ASP A 153 -9.79 1.93 -4.06
N ILE A 154 -10.87 2.58 -3.60
CA ILE A 154 -10.90 4.02 -3.34
C ILE A 154 -9.88 4.40 -2.27
N GLU A 155 -9.81 3.65 -1.17
CA GLU A 155 -8.88 3.96 -0.08
C GLU A 155 -7.42 3.80 -0.51
N LEU A 156 -7.09 2.75 -1.27
CA LEU A 156 -5.77 2.55 -1.85
C LEU A 156 -5.41 3.65 -2.86
N ALA A 157 -6.35 4.02 -3.73
CA ALA A 157 -6.19 5.11 -4.69
C ALA A 157 -5.85 6.45 -3.99
N VAL A 158 -6.47 6.74 -2.84
CA VAL A 158 -6.13 7.95 -2.07
C VAL A 158 -4.73 7.86 -1.45
N ARG A 159 -4.26 6.67 -1.07
CA ARG A 159 -2.89 6.49 -0.54
C ARG A 159 -1.85 6.65 -1.63
N SER A 160 -2.17 6.26 -2.87
CA SER A 160 -1.23 6.33 -3.99
C SER A 160 -0.78 7.77 -4.31
N LEU A 161 -1.54 8.79 -3.90
CA LEU A 161 -1.12 10.20 -4.02
C LEU A 161 0.19 10.51 -3.30
N ILE A 162 0.56 9.74 -2.28
CA ILE A 162 1.74 9.99 -1.43
C ILE A 162 2.69 8.80 -1.45
N TYR A 163 2.15 7.58 -1.33
CA TYR A 163 2.91 6.36 -1.13
C TYR A 163 2.75 5.41 -2.32
N PRO A 164 3.78 4.63 -2.67
CA PRO A 164 3.65 3.55 -3.64
C PRO A 164 2.54 2.55 -3.27
N VAL A 165 1.72 2.17 -4.24
CA VAL A 165 0.73 1.07 -4.13
C VAL A 165 1.09 -0.01 -5.15
N LEU A 166 1.39 -1.22 -4.70
CA LEU A 166 1.61 -2.39 -5.56
C LEU A 166 0.26 -3.04 -5.89
N THR A 167 0.01 -3.32 -7.18
CA THR A 167 -1.16 -4.07 -7.65
C THR A 167 -0.85 -4.94 -8.88
N LEU A 168 -1.60 -6.02 -9.08
CA LEU A 168 -1.55 -6.88 -10.28
C LEU A 168 -2.67 -6.55 -11.28
N ASP A 169 -3.58 -5.65 -10.94
CA ASP A 169 -4.76 -5.35 -11.76
C ASP A 169 -5.02 -3.85 -11.77
N ILE A 170 -4.88 -3.24 -12.95
CA ILE A 170 -5.37 -1.89 -13.20
C ILE A 170 -6.45 -1.99 -14.30
N LYS A 171 -7.70 -1.87 -13.86
CA LYS A 171 -8.89 -1.79 -14.69
C LYS A 171 -9.59 -0.43 -14.50
N PRO A 172 -10.52 -0.02 -15.38
CA PRO A 172 -11.31 1.18 -15.18
C PRO A 172 -11.93 1.23 -13.78
N GLY A 173 -11.56 2.24 -12.99
CA GLY A 173 -11.88 2.31 -11.57
C GLY A 173 -10.95 3.24 -10.78
N PRO A 174 -11.02 3.21 -9.43
CA PRO A 174 -10.31 4.17 -8.58
C PRO A 174 -8.79 4.16 -8.74
N LEU A 175 -8.16 2.98 -8.81
CA LEU A 175 -6.70 2.87 -8.97
C LEU A 175 -6.22 3.38 -10.34
N LYS A 176 -6.99 3.13 -11.41
CA LYS A 176 -6.69 3.67 -12.74
C LYS A 176 -6.77 5.19 -12.76
N GLU A 177 -7.82 5.75 -12.17
CA GLU A 177 -7.99 7.20 -12.03
C GLU A 177 -6.82 7.82 -11.26
N ALA A 178 -6.41 7.20 -10.15
CA ALA A 178 -5.27 7.69 -9.38
C ALA A 178 -3.97 7.63 -10.18
N GLN A 179 -3.73 6.55 -10.93
CA GLN A 179 -2.58 6.44 -11.83
C GLN A 179 -2.56 7.56 -12.88
N GLU A 180 -3.70 7.82 -13.53
CA GLU A 180 -3.85 8.86 -14.56
C GLU A 180 -3.64 10.28 -14.00
N GLN A 181 -3.93 10.48 -12.71
CA GLN A 181 -3.68 11.74 -11.99
C GLN A 181 -2.29 11.83 -11.35
N GLY A 182 -1.35 10.93 -11.71
CA GLY A 182 0.03 10.96 -11.22
C GLY A 182 0.23 10.31 -9.84
N GLY A 183 -0.76 9.56 -9.35
CA GLY A 183 -0.62 8.70 -8.18
C GLY A 183 0.40 7.59 -8.41
N LYS A 184 1.09 7.20 -7.35
CA LYS A 184 2.17 6.20 -7.33
C LYS A 184 1.64 4.77 -7.35
N VAL A 185 0.84 4.44 -8.36
CA VAL A 185 0.30 3.09 -8.58
C VAL A 185 1.28 2.29 -9.44
N ILE A 186 1.86 1.24 -8.85
CA ILE A 186 2.79 0.33 -9.51
C ILE A 186 2.03 -0.93 -9.92
N LEU A 187 1.80 -1.06 -11.22
CA LEU A 187 1.31 -2.30 -11.81
C LEU A 187 2.46 -3.29 -11.97
N LEU A 188 2.32 -4.48 -11.39
CA LEU A 188 3.18 -5.62 -11.67
C LEU A 188 2.51 -6.47 -12.75
N GLU A 189 3.01 -6.40 -13.98
CA GLU A 189 2.38 -7.10 -15.11
C GLU A 189 2.53 -8.61 -14.98
N ARG A 190 1.43 -9.34 -14.75
CA ARG A 190 1.43 -10.82 -14.54
C ARG A 190 2.22 -11.57 -15.61
N GLN A 191 2.08 -11.16 -16.87
CA GLN A 191 2.72 -11.80 -18.03
C GLN A 191 4.25 -11.71 -17.94
N PHE A 192 4.74 -10.57 -17.48
CA PHE A 192 6.17 -10.28 -17.33
C PHE A 192 6.75 -10.92 -16.06
N ILE A 193 6.05 -10.84 -14.94
CA ILE A 193 6.57 -11.35 -13.66
C ILE A 193 6.53 -12.88 -13.57
N LYS A 194 5.55 -13.54 -14.21
CA LYS A 194 5.34 -14.99 -14.09
C LYS A 194 6.60 -15.84 -14.39
N PRO A 195 7.38 -15.59 -15.45
CA PRO A 195 8.60 -16.36 -15.71
C PRO A 195 9.79 -16.00 -14.80
N LEU A 196 9.72 -14.91 -14.03
CA LEU A 196 10.84 -14.48 -13.19
C LEU A 196 11.10 -15.46 -12.04
N SER A 197 12.38 -15.65 -11.73
CA SER A 197 12.80 -16.27 -10.47
C SER A 197 12.38 -15.41 -9.27
N ASN A 198 12.42 -15.97 -8.05
CA ASN A 198 12.08 -15.20 -6.86
C ASN A 198 13.03 -14.01 -6.64
N SER A 199 14.33 -14.17 -6.91
CA SER A 199 15.29 -13.07 -6.83
C SER A 199 15.00 -11.98 -7.86
N ASP A 200 14.72 -12.35 -9.11
CA ASP A 200 14.44 -11.38 -10.17
C ASP A 200 13.11 -10.66 -9.95
N PHE A 201 12.10 -11.38 -9.45
CA PHE A 201 10.82 -10.79 -9.08
C PHE A 201 10.97 -9.74 -7.96
N VAL A 202 11.75 -10.05 -6.92
CA VAL A 202 12.03 -9.11 -5.82
C VAL A 202 12.83 -7.91 -6.33
N SER A 203 13.87 -8.14 -7.12
CA SER A 203 14.68 -7.08 -7.74
C SER A 203 13.82 -6.18 -8.62
N TYR A 204 12.88 -6.76 -9.38
CA TYR A 204 11.91 -6.02 -10.18
C TYR A 204 11.03 -5.13 -9.29
N ILE A 205 10.40 -5.67 -8.23
CA ILE A 205 9.61 -4.86 -7.30
C ILE A 205 10.43 -3.70 -6.72
N LYS A 206 11.66 -3.96 -6.26
CA LYS A 206 12.54 -2.93 -5.70
C LYS A 206 12.87 -1.85 -6.73
N SER A 207 13.18 -2.23 -7.97
CA SER A 207 13.39 -1.29 -9.07
C SER A 207 12.18 -0.38 -9.28
N ARG A 208 10.98 -0.97 -9.41
CA ARG A 208 9.73 -0.22 -9.60
C ARG A 208 9.44 0.75 -8.44
N LEU A 209 9.77 0.34 -7.22
CA LEU A 209 9.60 1.16 -6.02
C LEU A 209 10.54 2.38 -5.99
N ASN A 210 11.74 2.26 -6.57
CA ASN A 210 12.68 3.38 -6.66
C ASN A 210 12.26 4.40 -7.71
N GLU A 211 11.72 3.95 -8.85
CA GLU A 211 11.27 4.84 -9.93
C GLU A 211 10.17 5.82 -9.50
N VAL A 212 9.35 5.47 -8.50
CA VAL A 212 8.27 6.34 -7.99
C VAL A 212 8.68 7.23 -6.81
N GLN A 213 9.95 7.17 -6.40
CA GLN A 213 10.52 8.07 -5.37
C GLN A 213 11.11 9.34 -5.98
N THR A 214 11.58 9.28 -7.22
CA THR A 214 12.12 10.40 -8.00
C THR A 214 11.01 11.28 -8.58
#